data_AF-A0A939B2R8-F1
#
_entry.id   AF-A0A939B2R8-F1
#
_cell.length_a   1.000
_cell.length_b   1.000
_cell.length_c   1.000
_cell.angle_alpha   90.00
_cell.angle_beta   90.00
_cell.angle_gamma   90.00
#
_symmetry.space_group_name_H-M   'P 1'
#
loop_
_entity.id
_entity.type
_entity.pdbx_description
1 polymer ?
#
loop_
_entity_poly.entity_id
_entity_poly.type
_entity_poly.pdbx_seq_one_letter_code
_entity_poly.pdbx_strand_id
1 'polypeptide(L)'
;MRTSIHGAVALPTVLLLALAGTATAADQAADLYIYATYHNCDLTRQERADQIVEQLDKPVYDAAVADGTLQSWGWLAHHTGGKWRRVLYYMAPSIQGLLDAQQKIGDQIEAKNEKLSDEFSGICNAHDDYIWKVVAGNIGSAARGGAAFSVYHACDSMREEQADELMKKVYAPTLDRMVSDGRLKSWGWNEHIVGGNFRRMATISAADVKSLMQARGELIEAMYDKNSLSDTFTEACGPHADYLWEIKFSNP
;
A
#
# COMPACT_ATOMS: atom_id res chain seq x y z
N MET A 1 -77.07 -52.99 2.17
CA MET A 1 -77.02 -52.92 3.65
C MET A 1 -75.68 -52.27 4.02
N ARG A 2 -75.68 -51.11 4.71
CA ARG A 2 -74.52 -50.44 5.38
C ARG A 2 -73.26 -50.12 4.50
N THR A 3 -73.01 -48.85 4.13
CA THR A 3 -72.01 -47.90 4.75
C THR A 3 -70.55 -48.40 4.73
N SER A 4 -69.46 -47.73 4.34
CA SER A 4 -69.12 -46.40 3.74
C SER A 4 -67.66 -46.54 3.18
N ILE A 5 -66.86 -45.55 2.73
CA ILE A 5 -66.89 -44.07 2.74
C ILE A 5 -66.13 -43.50 1.50
N HIS A 6 -65.73 -42.22 1.50
CA HIS A 6 -65.00 -41.54 0.41
C HIS A 6 -63.47 -41.76 0.40
N GLY A 7 -62.84 -41.46 -0.74
CA GLY A 7 -61.38 -41.30 -0.86
C GLY A 7 -60.96 -40.81 -2.25
N ALA A 8 -61.02 -39.51 -2.50
CA ALA A 8 -60.48 -38.92 -3.74
C ALA A 8 -58.96 -38.75 -3.62
N VAL A 9 -58.19 -39.43 -4.50
CA VAL A 9 -56.72 -39.36 -4.50
C VAL A 9 -56.28 -38.18 -5.37
N ALA A 10 -55.81 -37.11 -4.74
CA ALA A 10 -55.09 -36.03 -5.41
C ALA A 10 -53.62 -36.43 -5.58
N LEU A 11 -53.06 -36.27 -6.79
CA LEU A 11 -51.62 -36.42 -7.01
C LEU A 11 -50.87 -35.23 -6.35
N PRO A 12 -49.78 -35.48 -5.60
CA PRO A 12 -48.90 -34.41 -5.14
C PRO A 12 -47.99 -33.96 -6.29
N THR A 13 -48.19 -32.74 -6.80
CA THR A 13 -47.25 -32.09 -7.71
C THR A 13 -45.99 -31.69 -6.92
N VAL A 14 -44.88 -32.38 -7.14
CA VAL A 14 -43.58 -32.02 -6.54
C VAL A 14 -43.04 -30.78 -7.26
N LEU A 15 -43.25 -29.62 -6.65
CA LEU A 15 -42.67 -28.35 -7.11
C LEU A 15 -41.21 -28.26 -6.64
N LEU A 16 -40.26 -28.64 -7.50
CA LEU A 16 -38.85 -28.34 -7.25
C LEU A 16 -38.63 -26.82 -7.35
N LEU A 17 -38.54 -26.14 -6.20
CA LEU A 17 -37.91 -24.82 -6.15
C LEU A 17 -36.41 -25.00 -6.40
N ALA A 18 -35.99 -24.72 -7.64
CA ALA A 18 -34.59 -24.46 -7.94
C ALA A 18 -34.18 -23.15 -7.26
N LEU A 19 -33.58 -23.26 -6.08
CA LEU A 19 -32.80 -22.17 -5.46
C LEU A 19 -31.60 -21.89 -6.37
N ALA A 20 -31.80 -21.01 -7.33
CA ALA A 20 -30.72 -20.42 -8.11
C ALA A 20 -29.89 -19.54 -7.18
N GLY A 21 -28.92 -20.17 -6.50
CA GLY A 21 -27.90 -19.46 -5.74
C GLY A 21 -27.08 -18.61 -6.70
N THR A 22 -27.39 -17.32 -6.78
CA THR A 22 -26.49 -16.33 -7.36
C THR A 22 -25.26 -16.27 -6.47
N ALA A 23 -24.26 -17.10 -6.79
CA ALA A 23 -22.91 -16.87 -6.33
C ALA A 23 -22.50 -15.51 -6.89
N THR A 24 -22.58 -14.48 -6.05
CA THR A 24 -21.95 -13.19 -6.34
C THR A 24 -20.48 -13.49 -6.58
N ALA A 25 -19.99 -13.22 -7.80
CA ALA A 25 -18.57 -13.08 -8.00
C ALA A 25 -18.09 -12.08 -6.94
N ALA A 26 -17.10 -12.48 -6.13
CA ALA A 26 -16.48 -11.53 -5.22
C ALA A 26 -15.88 -10.43 -6.10
N ASP A 27 -16.35 -9.20 -5.95
CA ASP A 27 -15.84 -8.05 -6.70
C ASP A 27 -14.33 -8.02 -6.47
N GLN A 28 -13.58 -8.30 -7.53
CA GLN A 28 -12.13 -8.31 -7.46
C GLN A 28 -11.70 -6.86 -7.25
N ALA A 29 -11.13 -6.57 -6.08
CA ALA A 29 -10.73 -5.22 -5.71
C ALA A 29 -9.91 -4.61 -6.85
N ALA A 30 -10.27 -3.38 -7.25
CA ALA A 30 -9.64 -2.72 -8.38
C ALA A 30 -8.12 -2.64 -8.17
N ASP A 31 -7.36 -2.90 -9.24
CA ASP A 31 -5.91 -2.80 -9.22
C ASP A 31 -5.48 -1.41 -8.75
N LEU A 32 -4.46 -1.36 -7.89
CA LEU A 32 -3.88 -0.13 -7.38
C LEU A 32 -2.36 -0.17 -7.56
N TYR A 33 -1.82 0.88 -8.15
CA TYR A 33 -0.39 1.03 -8.39
C TYR A 33 0.16 2.24 -7.63
N ILE A 34 1.44 2.18 -7.29
CA ILE A 34 2.18 3.23 -6.59
C ILE A 34 3.35 3.65 -7.46
N TYR A 35 3.46 4.92 -7.83
CA TYR A 35 4.73 5.50 -8.25
C TYR A 35 5.41 6.04 -6.99
N ALA A 36 6.70 5.73 -6.80
CA ALA A 36 7.47 6.24 -5.67
C ALA A 36 8.87 6.69 -6.12
N THR A 37 9.17 7.97 -5.87
CA THR A 37 10.47 8.60 -6.08
C THR A 37 11.22 8.68 -4.75
N TYR A 38 12.36 8.01 -4.68
CA TYR A 38 13.19 7.89 -3.49
C TYR A 38 14.39 8.81 -3.60
N HIS A 39 14.25 10.03 -3.08
CA HIS A 39 15.26 11.07 -3.20
C HIS A 39 16.44 10.86 -2.25
N ASN A 40 17.64 11.10 -2.78
CA ASN A 40 18.84 11.42 -2.02
C ASN A 40 18.96 12.94 -2.01
N CYS A 41 19.07 13.54 -0.83
CA CYS A 41 19.07 14.99 -0.65
C CYS A 41 20.24 15.45 0.21
N ASP A 42 20.68 16.69 0.01
CA ASP A 42 21.59 17.41 0.90
C ASP A 42 21.03 17.42 2.32
N LEU A 43 21.74 16.76 3.24
CA LEU A 43 21.34 16.61 4.64
C LEU A 43 21.11 17.95 5.34
N THR A 44 21.83 18.99 4.93
CA THR A 44 21.77 20.34 5.52
C THR A 44 20.57 21.17 5.04
N ARG A 45 19.88 20.73 3.97
CA ARG A 45 18.76 21.45 3.34
C ARG A 45 17.46 20.65 3.28
N GLN A 46 17.36 19.51 3.97
CA GLN A 46 16.17 18.66 3.98
C GLN A 46 14.89 19.38 4.45
N GLU A 47 14.99 20.23 5.48
CA GLU A 47 13.85 21.05 5.95
C GLU A 47 13.40 22.06 4.88
N ARG A 48 14.33 22.55 4.06
CA ARG A 48 14.01 23.45 2.94
C ARG A 48 13.30 22.69 1.82
N ALA A 49 13.68 21.44 1.55
CA ALA A 49 12.92 20.58 0.63
C ALA A 49 11.48 20.34 1.13
N ASP A 50 11.30 20.05 2.43
CA ASP A 50 9.96 19.90 3.03
C ASP A 50 9.10 21.16 2.85
N GLN A 51 9.66 22.34 3.08
CA GLN A 51 8.98 23.63 2.86
C GLN A 51 8.62 23.88 1.40
N ILE A 52 9.47 23.48 0.44
CA ILE A 52 9.17 23.63 -0.99
C ILE A 52 8.00 22.72 -1.36
N VAL A 53 8.03 21.44 -0.95
CA VAL A 53 6.93 20.49 -1.18
C VAL A 53 5.62 20.98 -0.55
N GLU A 54 5.66 21.59 0.64
CA GLU A 54 4.47 22.16 1.28
C GLU A 54 3.86 23.33 0.49
N GLN A 55 4.69 24.20 -0.07
CA GLN A 55 4.27 25.43 -0.76
C GLN A 55 3.89 25.19 -2.23
N LEU A 56 4.66 24.36 -2.91
CA LEU A 56 4.60 24.17 -4.35
C LEU A 56 3.79 22.93 -4.71
N ASP A 57 4.25 21.76 -4.31
CA ASP A 57 3.77 20.45 -4.75
C ASP A 57 2.44 20.07 -4.08
N LYS A 58 2.36 20.19 -2.75
CA LYS A 58 1.21 19.75 -1.94
C LYS A 58 -0.13 20.27 -2.47
N PRO A 59 -0.32 21.56 -2.78
CA PRO A 59 -1.58 22.05 -3.35
C PRO A 59 -1.93 21.45 -4.72
N VAL A 60 -0.93 21.03 -5.52
CA VAL A 60 -1.13 20.40 -6.83
C VAL A 60 -1.53 18.93 -6.64
N TYR A 61 -0.82 18.19 -5.79
CA TYR A 61 -1.17 16.81 -5.45
C TYR A 61 -2.54 16.70 -4.74
N ASP A 62 -2.87 17.61 -3.82
CA ASP A 62 -4.19 17.64 -3.18
C ASP A 62 -5.32 17.92 -4.20
N ALA A 63 -5.07 18.80 -5.18
CA ALA A 63 -6.02 19.03 -6.28
C ALA A 63 -6.17 17.81 -7.20
N ALA A 64 -5.08 17.08 -7.46
CA ALA A 64 -5.10 15.84 -8.24
C ALA A 64 -5.80 14.68 -7.52
N VAL A 65 -5.83 14.66 -6.18
CA VAL A 65 -6.71 13.75 -5.42
C VAL A 65 -8.16 14.21 -5.48
N ALA A 66 -8.41 15.52 -5.34
CA ALA A 66 -9.76 16.08 -5.37
C ALA A 66 -10.46 15.98 -6.75
N ASP A 67 -9.71 16.03 -7.86
CA ASP A 67 -10.23 15.87 -9.23
C ASP A 67 -10.29 14.40 -9.70
N GLY A 68 -9.77 13.46 -8.90
CA GLY A 68 -9.76 12.03 -9.18
C GLY A 68 -8.63 11.56 -10.11
N THR A 69 -7.67 12.41 -10.47
CA THR A 69 -6.44 12.01 -11.19
C THR A 69 -5.62 11.01 -10.38
N LEU A 70 -5.55 11.22 -9.07
CA LEU A 70 -4.86 10.37 -8.10
C LEU A 70 -5.86 9.82 -7.08
N GLN A 71 -5.61 8.60 -6.62
CA GLN A 71 -6.34 8.04 -5.48
C GLN A 71 -5.73 8.52 -4.15
N SER A 72 -4.39 8.61 -4.07
CA SER A 72 -3.71 9.17 -2.90
C SER A 72 -2.30 9.64 -3.22
N TRP A 73 -1.71 10.43 -2.32
CA TRP A 73 -0.29 10.80 -2.35
C TRP A 73 0.30 10.94 -0.94
N GLY A 74 1.63 11.07 -0.86
CA GLY A 74 2.29 11.56 0.35
C GLY A 74 3.79 11.79 0.21
N TRP A 75 4.32 12.54 1.18
CA TRP A 75 5.72 12.94 1.33
C TRP A 75 6.26 12.48 2.68
N LEU A 76 7.31 11.68 2.66
CA LEU A 76 7.92 11.07 3.83
C LEU A 76 9.33 11.61 4.08
N ALA A 77 9.64 11.91 5.35
CA ALA A 77 10.98 12.24 5.82
C ALA A 77 11.67 11.02 6.43
N HIS A 78 12.94 10.80 6.05
CA HIS A 78 13.79 9.78 6.66
C HIS A 78 14.01 10.06 8.14
N HIS A 79 13.77 9.05 8.98
CA HIS A 79 14.12 9.07 10.40
C HIS A 79 15.28 8.10 10.68
N THR A 80 15.21 6.87 10.18
CA THR A 80 16.26 5.85 10.39
C THR A 80 16.21 4.80 9.28
N GLY A 81 17.34 4.18 8.94
CA GLY A 81 17.42 3.16 7.88
C GLY A 81 18.44 3.54 6.82
N GLY A 82 18.22 3.04 5.59
CA GLY A 82 19.16 3.14 4.47
C GLY A 82 19.41 4.54 3.87
N LYS A 83 19.78 4.58 2.58
CA LYS A 83 20.37 5.77 1.92
C LYS A 83 19.41 6.93 1.68
N TRP A 84 18.16 6.61 1.33
CA TRP A 84 17.14 7.57 0.89
C TRP A 84 16.73 8.55 1.99
N ARG A 85 16.49 9.81 1.62
CA ARG A 85 16.19 10.91 2.56
C ARG A 85 14.76 11.39 2.49
N ARG A 86 14.14 11.32 1.33
CA ARG A 86 12.72 11.64 1.14
C ARG A 86 12.08 10.64 0.20
N VAL A 87 10.78 10.43 0.37
CA VAL A 87 9.97 9.65 -0.57
C VAL A 87 8.74 10.46 -0.93
N LEU A 88 8.59 10.77 -2.21
CA LEU A 88 7.34 11.20 -2.80
C LEU A 88 6.66 9.95 -3.37
N TYR A 89 5.42 9.69 -3.01
CA TYR A 89 4.62 8.65 -3.64
C TYR A 89 3.23 9.16 -4.02
N TYR A 90 2.66 8.55 -5.04
CA TYR A 90 1.26 8.73 -5.41
C TYR A 90 0.70 7.44 -6.02
N MET A 91 -0.62 7.30 -5.96
CA MET A 91 -1.31 6.08 -6.33
C MET A 91 -2.42 6.34 -7.37
N ALA A 92 -2.54 5.43 -8.33
CA ALA A 92 -3.58 5.45 -9.35
C ALA A 92 -4.01 4.02 -9.74
N PRO A 93 -5.22 3.82 -10.32
CA PRO A 93 -5.72 2.48 -10.68
C PRO A 93 -5.01 1.80 -11.85
N SER A 94 -4.04 2.47 -12.50
CA SER A 94 -3.27 1.89 -13.61
C SER A 94 -1.88 2.53 -13.72
N ILE A 95 -0.94 1.78 -14.32
CA ILE A 95 0.41 2.28 -14.63
C ILE A 95 0.35 3.50 -15.56
N GLN A 96 -0.51 3.48 -16.59
CA GLN A 96 -0.67 4.64 -17.48
C GLN A 96 -1.17 5.87 -16.69
N GLY A 97 -2.14 5.69 -15.79
CA GLY A 97 -2.61 6.76 -14.91
C GLY A 97 -1.52 7.35 -14.01
N LEU A 98 -0.57 6.54 -13.54
CA LEU A 98 0.61 7.05 -12.82
C LEU A 98 1.49 7.93 -13.72
N LEU A 99 1.80 7.48 -14.94
CA LEU A 99 2.67 8.20 -15.87
C LEU A 99 2.01 9.49 -16.39
N ASP A 100 0.72 9.45 -16.72
CA ASP A 100 -0.05 10.62 -17.13
C ASP A 100 -0.14 11.65 -15.98
N ALA A 101 -0.33 11.18 -14.73
CA ALA A 101 -0.32 12.03 -13.55
C ALA A 101 1.07 12.62 -13.29
N GLN A 102 2.15 11.84 -13.46
CA GLN A 102 3.53 12.31 -13.32
C GLN A 102 3.78 13.53 -14.22
N GLN A 103 3.45 13.41 -15.50
CA GLN A 103 3.65 14.50 -16.46
C GLN A 103 2.75 15.69 -16.16
N LYS A 104 1.44 15.47 -15.97
CA LYS A 104 0.47 16.54 -15.63
C LYS A 104 0.89 17.33 -14.39
N ILE A 105 1.33 16.65 -13.34
CA ILE A 105 1.69 17.28 -12.06
C ILE A 105 3.05 17.96 -12.15
N GLY A 106 4.04 17.35 -12.83
CA GLY A 106 5.34 17.96 -13.10
C GLY A 106 5.22 19.29 -13.86
N ASP A 107 4.51 19.27 -15.00
CA ASP A 107 4.25 20.46 -15.81
C ASP A 107 3.55 21.58 -14.99
N GLN A 108 2.62 21.21 -14.10
CA GLN A 108 1.92 22.15 -13.22
C GLN A 108 2.80 22.73 -12.11
N ILE A 109 3.70 21.93 -11.54
CA ILE A 109 4.66 22.36 -10.51
C ILE A 109 5.68 23.33 -11.11
N GLU A 110 6.25 23.00 -12.26
CA GLU A 110 7.22 23.84 -12.98
C GLU A 110 6.58 25.17 -13.43
N ALA A 111 5.42 25.13 -14.08
CA ALA A 111 4.70 26.33 -14.50
C ALA A 111 4.27 27.22 -13.33
N LYS A 112 4.06 26.65 -12.13
CA LYS A 112 3.68 27.40 -10.92
C LYS A 112 4.88 28.11 -10.29
N ASN A 113 6.06 27.48 -10.23
CA ASN A 113 7.30 28.14 -9.77
C ASN A 113 8.59 27.38 -10.15
N GLU A 114 9.02 27.51 -11.41
CA GLU A 114 10.30 27.03 -11.97
C GLU A 114 11.48 27.19 -10.99
N LYS A 115 11.65 28.38 -10.39
CA LYS A 115 12.78 28.65 -9.47
C LYS A 115 12.75 27.85 -8.17
N LEU A 116 11.58 27.48 -7.66
CA LEU A 116 11.46 26.59 -6.50
C LEU A 116 11.63 25.12 -6.91
N SER A 117 11.21 24.75 -8.13
CA SER A 117 11.50 23.44 -8.72
C SER A 117 13.01 23.22 -8.91
N ASP A 118 13.72 24.23 -9.42
CA ASP A 118 15.18 24.28 -9.51
C ASP A 118 15.83 24.19 -8.12
N GLU A 119 15.33 24.93 -7.12
CA GLU A 119 15.88 24.87 -5.77
C GLU A 119 15.71 23.48 -5.16
N PHE A 120 14.53 22.87 -5.31
CA PHE A 120 14.26 21.50 -4.87
C PHE A 120 15.19 20.50 -5.57
N SER A 121 15.31 20.59 -6.90
CA SER A 121 16.20 19.75 -7.71
C SER A 121 17.67 19.92 -7.31
N GLY A 122 18.08 21.12 -6.90
CA GLY A 122 19.40 21.38 -6.34
C GLY A 122 19.62 20.83 -4.92
N ILE A 123 18.55 20.60 -4.15
CA ILE A 123 18.61 19.96 -2.81
C ILE A 123 18.56 18.43 -2.93
N CYS A 124 17.66 17.91 -3.74
CA CYS A 124 17.34 16.49 -3.91
C CYS A 124 17.72 16.01 -5.32
N ASN A 125 19.01 16.13 -5.65
CA ASN A 125 19.55 16.05 -7.01
C ASN A 125 19.74 14.64 -7.59
N ALA A 126 19.35 13.59 -6.86
CA ALA A 126 19.39 12.21 -7.34
C ALA A 126 18.28 11.40 -6.69
N HIS A 127 17.61 10.54 -7.45
CA HIS A 127 16.55 9.65 -6.95
C HIS A 127 16.65 8.27 -7.58
N ASP A 128 16.07 7.28 -6.91
CA ASP A 128 15.67 6.02 -7.56
C ASP A 128 14.14 6.06 -7.71
N ASP A 129 13.60 5.69 -8.87
CA ASP A 129 12.15 5.58 -9.10
C ASP A 129 11.71 4.12 -9.12
N TYR A 130 10.54 3.84 -8.55
CA TYR A 130 9.90 2.54 -8.62
C TYR A 130 8.40 2.67 -8.93
N ILE A 131 7.89 1.68 -9.66
CA ILE A 131 6.46 1.41 -9.78
C ILE A 131 6.16 0.09 -9.07
N TRP A 132 5.21 0.13 -8.14
CA TRP A 132 4.72 -1.02 -7.40
C TRP A 132 3.25 -1.30 -7.74
N LYS A 133 2.82 -2.56 -7.63
CA LYS A 133 1.40 -2.92 -7.56
C LYS A 133 1.05 -3.39 -6.15
N VAL A 134 -0.08 -2.94 -5.62
CA VAL A 134 -0.60 -3.39 -4.33
C VAL A 134 -1.16 -4.79 -4.48
N VAL A 135 -0.63 -5.74 -3.70
CA VAL A 135 -1.01 -7.17 -3.71
C VAL A 135 -1.94 -7.50 -2.54
N ALA A 136 -1.75 -6.85 -1.39
CA ALA A 136 -2.63 -6.97 -0.23
C ALA A 136 -2.49 -5.75 0.70
N GLY A 137 -3.49 -5.52 1.55
CA GLY A 137 -3.52 -4.44 2.56
C GLY A 137 -4.56 -3.36 2.27
N ASN A 138 -4.51 -2.26 3.03
CA ASN A 138 -5.52 -1.19 3.03
C ASN A 138 -4.96 0.21 2.71
N ILE A 139 -3.73 0.28 2.18
CA ILE A 139 -3.12 1.52 1.68
C ILE A 139 -3.94 2.16 0.55
N GLY A 140 -3.82 3.49 0.40
CA GLY A 140 -4.53 4.27 -0.63
C GLY A 140 -6.00 4.59 -0.32
N SER A 141 -6.55 4.11 0.81
CA SER A 141 -7.90 4.46 1.26
C SER A 141 -7.99 4.85 2.75
N ALA A 142 -6.92 4.63 3.52
CA ALA A 142 -6.86 4.89 4.95
C ALA A 142 -5.80 5.95 5.30
N ALA A 143 -6.20 6.96 6.06
CA ALA A 143 -5.31 8.00 6.57
C ALA A 143 -4.16 7.38 7.39
N ARG A 144 -2.91 7.67 7.00
CA ARG A 144 -1.76 6.85 7.40
C ARG A 144 -1.18 7.17 8.78
N GLY A 145 -1.54 8.30 9.39
CA GLY A 145 -0.96 8.78 10.65
C GLY A 145 0.37 9.51 10.44
N GLY A 146 1.18 9.66 11.49
CA GLY A 146 2.42 10.45 11.46
C GLY A 146 3.70 9.65 11.20
N ALA A 147 3.67 8.32 11.18
CA ALA A 147 4.86 7.50 10.98
C ALA A 147 4.61 6.26 10.12
N ALA A 148 5.61 5.87 9.32
CA ALA A 148 5.60 4.64 8.53
C ALA A 148 6.89 3.85 8.67
N PHE A 149 6.79 2.53 8.52
CA PHE A 149 7.91 1.63 8.34
C PHE A 149 7.80 0.97 6.96
N SER A 150 8.92 0.81 6.28
CA SER A 150 9.02 0.11 5.00
C SER A 150 10.13 -0.92 5.04
N VAL A 151 9.85 -2.12 4.53
CA VAL A 151 10.83 -3.19 4.32
C VAL A 151 10.88 -3.46 2.81
N TYR A 152 12.05 -3.29 2.21
CA TYR A 152 12.28 -3.54 0.79
C TYR A 152 13.06 -4.84 0.63
N HIS A 153 12.43 -5.88 0.11
CA HIS A 153 13.00 -7.22 0.00
C HIS A 153 13.60 -7.47 -1.39
N ALA A 154 14.84 -7.94 -1.45
CA ALA A 154 15.44 -8.52 -2.64
C ALA A 154 15.17 -10.04 -2.64
N CYS A 155 13.97 -10.41 -3.07
CA CYS A 155 13.50 -11.80 -3.09
C CYS A 155 14.14 -12.63 -4.22
N ASP A 156 14.14 -13.94 -4.04
CA ASP A 156 14.31 -14.90 -5.14
C ASP A 156 13.10 -14.82 -6.08
N SER A 157 13.35 -14.47 -7.34
CA SER A 157 12.33 -14.35 -8.39
C SER A 157 11.53 -15.63 -8.62
N MET A 158 12.11 -16.81 -8.32
CA MET A 158 11.42 -18.09 -8.44
C MET A 158 10.51 -18.41 -7.25
N ARG A 159 10.54 -17.58 -6.19
CA ARG A 159 9.78 -17.78 -4.94
C ARG A 159 8.92 -16.56 -4.55
N GLU A 160 8.83 -15.54 -5.40
CA GLU A 160 7.99 -14.35 -5.18
C GLU A 160 6.52 -14.70 -4.88
N GLU A 161 5.91 -15.61 -5.66
CA GLU A 161 4.53 -16.08 -5.43
C GLU A 161 4.38 -16.83 -4.09
N GLN A 162 5.39 -17.58 -3.66
CA GLN A 162 5.39 -18.24 -2.36
C GLN A 162 5.39 -17.21 -1.21
N ALA A 163 6.17 -16.13 -1.35
CA ALA A 163 6.19 -15.04 -0.38
C ALA A 163 4.85 -14.28 -0.35
N ASP A 164 4.22 -14.06 -1.51
CA ASP A 164 2.89 -13.44 -1.62
C ASP A 164 1.82 -14.25 -0.90
N GLU A 165 1.81 -15.57 -1.10
CA GLU A 165 0.83 -16.46 -0.47
C GLU A 165 1.04 -16.59 1.05
N LEU A 166 2.29 -16.55 1.53
CA LEU A 166 2.60 -16.45 2.96
C LEU A 166 2.09 -15.11 3.53
N MET A 167 2.38 -14.00 2.85
CA MET A 167 1.88 -12.66 3.25
C MET A 167 0.36 -12.61 3.34
N LYS A 168 -0.36 -13.08 2.31
CA LYS A 168 -1.83 -13.06 2.28
C LYS A 168 -2.49 -14.01 3.30
N LYS A 169 -1.97 -15.22 3.49
CA LYS A 169 -2.65 -16.26 4.29
C LYS A 169 -2.20 -16.31 5.74
N VAL A 170 -0.97 -15.91 6.03
CA VAL A 170 -0.33 -16.11 7.34
C VAL A 170 -0.15 -14.79 8.08
N TYR A 171 0.30 -13.74 7.37
CA TYR A 171 0.69 -12.48 8.01
C TYR A 171 -0.41 -11.40 7.96
N ALA A 172 -1.14 -11.30 6.86
CA ALA A 172 -2.27 -10.37 6.69
C ALA A 172 -3.30 -10.43 7.83
N PRO A 173 -3.77 -11.60 8.33
CA PRO A 173 -4.75 -11.65 9.41
C PRO A 173 -4.28 -10.97 10.72
N THR A 174 -2.97 -10.96 10.98
CA THR A 174 -2.40 -10.24 12.13
C THR A 174 -2.35 -8.73 11.88
N LEU A 175 -1.99 -8.32 10.66
CA LEU A 175 -1.92 -6.92 10.25
C LEU A 175 -3.33 -6.27 10.21
N ASP A 176 -4.32 -6.97 9.64
CA ASP A 176 -5.73 -6.55 9.61
C ASP A 176 -6.30 -6.40 11.03
N ARG A 177 -6.01 -7.37 11.92
CA ARG A 177 -6.36 -7.24 13.34
C ARG A 177 -5.69 -6.03 13.98
N MET A 178 -4.40 -5.77 13.72
CA MET A 178 -3.72 -4.59 14.26
C MET A 178 -4.30 -3.26 13.74
N VAL A 179 -4.85 -3.22 12.52
CA VAL A 179 -5.62 -2.07 12.01
C VAL A 179 -6.97 -1.96 12.73
N SER A 180 -7.71 -3.07 12.88
CA SER A 180 -8.99 -3.10 13.60
C SER A 180 -8.84 -2.72 15.08
N ASP A 181 -7.74 -3.10 15.72
CA ASP A 181 -7.38 -2.73 17.09
C ASP A 181 -6.92 -1.24 17.19
N GLY A 182 -6.85 -0.51 16.07
CA GLY A 182 -6.42 0.88 15.98
C GLY A 182 -4.93 1.13 16.15
N ARG A 183 -4.13 0.06 16.23
CA ARG A 183 -2.69 0.07 16.53
C ARG A 183 -1.84 0.38 15.31
N LEU A 184 -2.24 -0.16 14.16
CA LEU A 184 -1.81 0.30 12.85
C LEU A 184 -2.91 1.20 12.25
N LYS A 185 -2.50 2.09 11.34
CA LYS A 185 -3.38 2.91 10.51
C LYS A 185 -3.52 2.30 9.12
N SER A 186 -2.41 1.88 8.54
CA SER A 186 -2.40 1.12 7.29
C SER A 186 -1.32 0.04 7.29
N TRP A 187 -1.49 -0.94 6.42
CA TRP A 187 -0.45 -1.84 5.97
C TRP A 187 -0.60 -2.14 4.47
N GLY A 188 0.49 -2.52 3.82
CA GLY A 188 0.47 -2.91 2.42
C GLY A 188 1.62 -3.85 2.06
N TRP A 189 1.31 -4.86 1.26
CA TRP A 189 2.28 -5.74 0.61
C TRP A 189 2.21 -5.51 -0.89
N ASN A 190 3.37 -5.29 -1.52
CA ASN A 190 3.44 -4.74 -2.88
C ASN A 190 4.49 -5.48 -3.72
N GLU A 191 4.15 -5.73 -4.98
CA GLU A 191 5.07 -6.32 -5.96
C GLU A 191 5.74 -5.27 -6.85
N HIS A 192 6.99 -5.55 -7.21
CA HIS A 192 7.79 -4.70 -8.10
C HIS A 192 7.30 -4.83 -9.55
N ILE A 193 7.03 -3.69 -10.20
CA ILE A 193 6.78 -3.60 -11.64
C ILE A 193 7.99 -2.99 -12.37
N VAL A 194 8.47 -1.84 -11.91
CA VAL A 194 9.61 -1.10 -12.48
C VAL A 194 10.48 -0.56 -11.35
N GLY A 195 11.79 -0.45 -11.57
CA GLY A 195 12.73 0.16 -10.64
C GLY A 195 14.03 -0.62 -10.50
N GLY A 196 14.67 -0.49 -9.34
CA GLY A 196 15.92 -1.15 -8.98
C GLY A 196 15.77 -2.62 -8.53
N ASN A 197 16.59 -3.04 -7.57
CA ASN A 197 16.80 -4.45 -7.26
C ASN A 197 15.79 -5.07 -6.27
N PHE A 198 14.94 -4.27 -5.63
CA PHE A 198 13.94 -4.79 -4.70
C PHE A 198 12.73 -5.37 -5.44
N ARG A 199 12.25 -6.53 -4.99
CA ARG A 199 11.22 -7.35 -5.64
C ARG A 199 9.87 -7.29 -4.94
N ARG A 200 9.88 -7.04 -3.63
CA ARG A 200 8.69 -6.87 -2.79
C ARG A 200 8.89 -5.74 -1.79
N MET A 201 7.82 -5.02 -1.47
CA MET A 201 7.80 -3.97 -0.45
C MET A 201 6.68 -4.24 0.56
N ALA A 202 7.04 -4.44 1.82
CA ALA A 202 6.10 -4.35 2.94
C ALA A 202 6.07 -2.92 3.49
N THR A 203 4.90 -2.42 3.83
CA THR A 203 4.73 -1.16 4.56
C THR A 203 3.73 -1.32 5.70
N ILE A 204 3.97 -0.60 6.80
CA ILE A 204 3.02 -0.39 7.89
C ILE A 204 3.06 1.08 8.29
N SER A 205 1.97 1.62 8.83
CA SER A 205 1.93 2.98 9.37
C SER A 205 1.13 3.06 10.66
N ALA A 206 1.42 4.04 11.51
CA ALA A 206 0.76 4.24 12.80
C ALA A 206 0.61 5.73 13.12
N ALA A 207 -0.03 6.03 14.25
CA ALA A 207 -0.22 7.42 14.70
C ALA A 207 1.10 8.19 14.84
N ASP A 208 2.14 7.53 15.36
CA ASP A 208 3.46 8.11 15.67
C ASP A 208 4.54 7.01 15.70
N VAL A 209 5.81 7.40 15.76
CA VAL A 209 6.96 6.47 15.74
C VAL A 209 6.96 5.48 16.92
N LYS A 210 6.52 5.88 18.11
CA LYS A 210 6.49 5.00 19.29
C LYS A 210 5.42 3.91 19.11
N SER A 211 4.22 4.32 18.71
CA SER A 211 3.10 3.43 18.40
C SER A 211 3.46 2.45 17.28
N LEU A 212 4.14 2.95 16.23
CA LEU A 212 4.64 2.15 15.11
C LEU A 212 5.65 1.08 15.55
N MET A 213 6.65 1.46 16.37
CA MET A 213 7.68 0.53 16.81
C MET A 213 7.14 -0.53 17.79
N GLN A 214 6.15 -0.19 18.62
CA GLN A 214 5.43 -1.17 19.43
C GLN A 214 4.66 -2.17 18.57
N ALA A 215 3.92 -1.69 17.55
CA ALA A 215 3.21 -2.57 16.62
C ALA A 215 4.18 -3.47 15.83
N ARG A 216 5.32 -2.93 15.37
CA ARG A 216 6.37 -3.69 14.66
C ARG A 216 6.99 -4.78 15.53
N GLY A 217 7.21 -4.53 16.83
CA GLY A 217 7.73 -5.53 17.77
C GLY A 217 6.81 -6.75 17.88
N GLU A 218 5.53 -6.51 18.18
CA GLU A 218 4.54 -7.59 18.27
C GLU A 218 4.28 -8.28 16.91
N LEU A 219 4.45 -7.55 15.80
CA LEU A 219 4.37 -8.13 14.46
C LEU A 219 5.52 -9.11 14.22
N ILE A 220 6.75 -8.77 14.62
CA ILE A 220 7.91 -9.66 14.49
C ILE A 220 7.73 -10.91 15.35
N GLU A 221 7.27 -10.78 16.59
CA GLU A 221 6.96 -11.94 17.43
C GLU A 221 5.93 -12.88 16.79
N ALA A 222 4.92 -12.33 16.11
CA ALA A 222 3.87 -13.10 15.43
C ALA A 222 4.32 -13.70 14.08
N MET A 223 5.20 -12.99 13.35
CA MET A 223 5.64 -13.38 12.00
C MET A 223 6.87 -14.31 12.00
N TYR A 224 7.78 -14.15 12.96
CA TYR A 224 9.07 -14.84 13.00
C TYR A 224 9.20 -15.78 14.20
N ASP A 225 9.06 -15.27 15.42
CA ASP A 225 9.38 -16.05 16.64
C ASP A 225 8.37 -17.18 16.93
N LYS A 226 7.10 -17.00 16.52
CA LYS A 226 5.99 -17.93 16.81
C LYS A 226 5.48 -18.67 15.57
N ASN A 227 6.22 -18.64 14.46
CA ASN A 227 5.73 -19.10 13.17
C ASN A 227 6.73 -20.02 12.48
N SER A 228 6.35 -21.28 12.24
CA SER A 228 7.20 -22.28 11.60
C SER A 228 7.40 -22.08 10.10
N LEU A 229 6.74 -21.08 9.50
CA LEU A 229 6.91 -20.69 8.09
C LEU A 229 7.82 -19.47 7.92
N SER A 230 8.36 -18.92 9.02
CA SER A 230 9.27 -17.76 8.99
C SER A 230 10.56 -18.04 8.23
N ASP A 231 11.13 -19.25 8.38
CA ASP A 231 12.28 -19.71 7.58
C ASP A 231 11.92 -19.74 6.09
N THR A 232 10.73 -20.25 5.72
CA THR A 232 10.29 -20.31 4.31
C THR A 232 10.16 -18.91 3.70
N PHE A 233 9.66 -17.92 4.45
CA PHE A 233 9.63 -16.53 4.01
C PHE A 233 11.04 -15.93 3.93
N THR A 234 11.91 -16.25 4.89
CA THR A 234 13.30 -15.75 4.95
C THR A 234 14.17 -16.32 3.82
N GLU A 235 13.96 -17.56 3.42
CA GLU A 235 14.61 -18.11 2.22
C GLU A 235 14.13 -17.43 0.92
N ALA A 236 12.84 -17.05 0.86
CA ALA A 236 12.26 -16.42 -0.33
C ALA A 236 12.59 -14.92 -0.45
N CYS A 237 12.59 -14.19 0.67
CA CYS A 237 12.67 -12.72 0.73
C CYS A 237 13.58 -12.18 1.86
N GLY A 238 14.53 -12.99 2.34
CA GLY A 238 15.37 -12.66 3.51
C GLY A 238 16.24 -11.41 3.37
N PRO A 239 16.98 -11.19 2.27
CA PRO A 239 17.76 -9.96 2.09
C PRO A 239 16.83 -8.75 1.95
N HIS A 240 16.93 -7.78 2.86
CA HIS A 240 16.08 -6.59 2.84
C HIS A 240 16.79 -5.31 3.31
N ALA A 241 16.18 -4.16 3.01
CA ALA A 241 16.54 -2.87 3.56
C ALA A 241 15.35 -2.28 4.33
N ASP A 242 15.62 -1.89 5.59
CA ASP A 242 14.63 -1.31 6.49
C ASP A 242 14.70 0.22 6.48
N TYR A 243 13.53 0.85 6.54
CA TYR A 243 13.38 2.29 6.67
C TYR A 243 12.24 2.67 7.62
N LEU A 244 12.53 3.58 8.54
CA LEU A 244 11.59 4.27 9.40
C LEU A 244 11.44 5.72 8.90
N TRP A 245 10.19 6.16 8.80
CA TRP A 245 9.80 7.44 8.21
C TRP A 245 8.86 8.23 9.12
N GLU A 246 9.01 9.55 9.11
CA GLU A 246 7.93 10.48 9.46
C GLU A 246 7.08 10.77 8.22
N ILE A 247 5.76 10.75 8.35
CA ILE A 247 4.85 11.19 7.29
C ILE A 247 4.64 12.69 7.49
N LYS A 248 5.17 13.52 6.59
CA LYS A 248 5.04 14.99 6.68
C LYS A 248 3.71 15.43 6.10
N PHE A 249 3.37 14.90 4.92
CA PHE A 249 2.11 15.16 4.21
C PHE A 249 1.56 13.85 3.65
N SER A 250 0.25 13.62 3.74
CA SER A 250 -0.47 12.62 2.94
C SER A 250 -1.89 13.09 2.67
N ASN A 251 -2.49 12.54 1.62
CA ASN A 251 -3.91 12.73 1.33
C ASN A 251 -4.38 11.60 0.38
N PRO A 252 -5.32 10.73 0.80
CA PRO A 252 -5.59 10.35 2.19
C PRO A 252 -4.36 9.79 2.94
#